data_AF-A0A1G5AM27-F1
#
_entry.id   AF-A0A1G5AM27-F1
#
_cell.length_a   1.000
_cell.length_b   1.000
_cell.length_c   1.000
_cell.angle_alpha   90.00
_cell.angle_beta   90.00
_cell.angle_gamma   90.00
#
_symmetry.space_group_name_H-M   'P 1'
#
loop_
_entity.id
_entity.type
_entity.pdbx_description
1 polymer ?
#
loop_
_entity_poly.entity_id
_entity_poly.type
_entity_poly.pdbx_seq_one_letter_code
_entity_poly.pdbx_strand_id
1 'polypeptide(L)' 'MKNLMEHMGVEPGRLQFSWISSAESTKFVDVVTKVTESVKALGPNTNYVKKSAAKV' A
#
# COMPACT_ATOMS: atom_id res chain seq x y z
N MET A 1 15.04 1.12 1.61
CA MET A 1 13.72 0.96 2.25
C MET A 1 12.92 -0.20 1.68
N LYS A 2 12.74 -0.32 0.35
CA LYS A 2 11.99 -1.41 -0.28
C LYS A 2 12.42 -2.82 0.20
N ASN A 3 13.72 -3.14 0.12
CA ASN A 3 14.25 -4.43 0.57
C ASN A 3 14.04 -4.70 2.07
N LEU A 4 14.05 -3.66 2.91
CA LEU A 4 13.79 -3.82 4.34
C LEU A 4 12.32 -4.17 4.58
N MET A 5 11.40 -3.48 3.89
CA MET A 5 9.97 -3.73 4.03
C MET A 5 9.59 -5.12 3.54
N GLU A 6 10.18 -5.56 2.42
CA GLU A 6 10.04 -6.94 1.93
C GLU A 6 10.61 -7.96 2.92
N HIS A 7 11.76 -7.67 3.53
CA HIS A 7 12.33 -8.52 4.58
C HIS A 7 11.45 -8.57 5.83
N MET A 8 10.79 -7.47 6.16
CA MET A 8 9.76 -7.40 7.21
C MET A 8 8.43 -8.03 6.74
N GLY A 9 8.34 -8.73 5.61
CA GLY A 9 7.11 -9.42 5.19
C GLY A 9 6.00 -8.51 4.67
N VAL A 10 6.31 -7.28 4.25
CA VAL A 10 5.37 -6.43 3.51
C VAL A 10 5.50 -6.73 2.02
N GLU A 11 4.40 -7.02 1.32
CA GLU A 11 4.47 -7.33 -0.12
C GLU A 11 4.99 -6.12 -0.94
N PRO A 12 5.84 -6.34 -1.96
CA PRO A 12 6.47 -5.28 -2.76
C PRO A 12 5.52 -4.23 -3.36
N GLY A 13 4.26 -4.59 -3.61
CA GLY A 13 3.27 -3.69 -4.22
C GLY A 13 2.50 -2.81 -3.23
N ARG A 14 2.65 -3.02 -1.91
CA ARG A 14 1.95 -2.24 -0.88
C ARG A 14 2.65 -0.94 -0.49
N LEU A 15 3.91 -0.75 -0.91
CA LEU A 15 4.66 0.49 -0.70
C LEU A 15 5.08 1.07 -2.06
N GLN A 16 4.53 2.23 -2.41
CA GLN A 16 4.86 2.95 -3.63
C GLN A 16 5.20 4.40 -3.30
N PHE A 17 6.23 4.94 -3.95
CA PHE A 17 6.63 6.34 -3.82
C PHE A 17 6.35 7.07 -5.13
N SER A 18 5.82 8.28 -5.02
CA SER A 18 5.56 9.14 -6.16
C SER A 18 5.82 10.59 -5.78
N TRP A 19 6.44 11.33 -6.69
CA TRP A 19 6.71 12.75 -6.52
C TRP A 19 5.67 13.55 -7.30
N ILE A 20 4.81 14.26 -6.58
CA ILE A 20 3.72 15.05 -7.15
C ILE A 20 3.79 16.44 -6.50
N SER A 21 3.94 17.46 -7.33
CA SER A 21 3.92 18.86 -6.94
C SER A 21 2.48 19.41 -6.88
N SER A 22 2.30 20.56 -6.23
CA SER A 22 0.97 21.18 -6.04
C SER A 22 0.22 21.47 -7.35
N ALA A 23 0.95 21.69 -8.44
CA ALA A 23 0.37 21.99 -9.76
C ALA A 23 -0.04 20.73 -10.56
N GLU A 24 0.28 19.53 -10.08
CA GLU A 24 0.11 18.27 -10.81
C GLU A 24 -1.15 17.49 -10.36
N SER A 25 -2.32 18.16 -10.36
CA SER A 25 -3.58 17.57 -9.87
C SER A 25 -4.03 16.35 -10.68
N THR A 26 -3.93 16.38 -12.02
CA THR A 26 -4.29 15.24 -12.87
C THR A 26 -3.39 14.03 -12.60
N LYS A 27 -2.07 14.25 -12.47
CA LYS A 27 -1.11 13.20 -12.12
C LYS A 27 -1.41 12.56 -10.77
N PHE A 28 -1.86 13.36 -9.79
CA PHE A 28 -2.31 12.83 -8.51
C PHE A 28 -3.47 11.84 -8.67
N VAL A 29 -4.48 12.20 -9.44
CA VAL A 29 -5.64 11.33 -9.71
C VAL A 29 -5.20 10.02 -10.34
N ASP A 30 -4.34 10.09 -11.37
CA ASP A 30 -3.83 8.90 -12.07
C ASP A 30 -3.03 7.98 -11.14
N VAL A 31 -2.11 8.55 -10.35
CA VAL A 31 -1.28 7.80 -9.42
C VAL A 31 -2.12 7.14 -8.33
N VAL A 32 -3.05 7.87 -7.71
CA VAL A 32 -3.92 7.32 -6.67
C VAL A 32 -4.79 6.19 -7.22
N THR A 33 -5.30 6.34 -8.44
CA THR A 33 -6.09 5.31 -9.12
C THR A 33 -5.27 4.04 -9.29
N LYS A 34 -4.06 4.16 -9.88
CA LYS A 34 -3.15 3.02 -10.09
C LYS A 34 -2.71 2.36 -8.78
N VAL A 35 -2.41 3.13 -7.75
CA VAL A 35 -2.04 2.61 -6.42
C VAL A 35 -3.21 1.82 -5.84
N THR A 36 -4.43 2.37 -5.92
CA THR A 36 -5.63 1.73 -5.39
C THR A 36 -5.91 0.41 -6.11
N GLU A 37 -5.82 0.38 -7.44
CA GLU A 37 -5.98 -0.85 -8.24
C GLU A 37 -4.92 -1.90 -7.88
N SER A 38 -3.66 -1.48 -7.76
CA SER A 38 -2.55 -2.37 -7.39
C SER A 38 -2.77 -2.99 -6.02
N VAL A 39 -3.21 -2.20 -5.02
CA VAL A 39 -3.49 -2.70 -3.66
C VAL A 39 -4.71 -3.61 -3.65
N LYS A 40 -5.77 -3.29 -4.42
CA LYS A 40 -6.96 -4.16 -4.56
C LYS A 40 -6.60 -5.52 -5.15
N ALA A 41 -5.73 -5.56 -6.16
CA ALA A 41 -5.27 -6.80 -6.78
C ALA A 41 -4.48 -7.71 -5.82
N LEU A 42 -3.78 -7.13 -4.83
CA LEU A 42 -3.08 -7.88 -3.79
C LEU A 42 -4.01 -8.42 -2.69
N GLY A 43 -5.27 -7.99 -2.67
CA GLY A 43 -6.23 -8.39 -1.65
C GLY A 43 -5.93 -7.82 -0.25
N PRO A 44 -6.75 -8.21 0.75
CA PRO A 44 -6.60 -7.77 2.13
C PRO A 44 -5.22 -8.13 2.70
N ASN A 45 -4.61 -7.21 3.43
CA ASN A 45 -3.37 -7.50 4.15
C ASN A 45 -3.68 -8.38 5.38
N THR A 46 -3.13 -9.59 5.40
CA THR A 46 -3.27 -10.54 6.51
C THR A 46 -2.05 -10.53 7.44
N ASN A 47 -0.96 -9.88 7.05
CA ASN A 47 0.25 -9.73 7.85
C ASN A 47 0.05 -8.63 8.89
N TYR A 48 0.61 -8.83 10.09
CA TYR A 48 0.55 -7.86 11.19
C TYR A 48 -0.87 -7.46 11.66
N VAL A 49 -1.89 -8.24 11.30
CA VAL A 49 -3.25 -8.05 11.79
C VAL A 49 -3.32 -8.51 13.24
N LYS A 50 -3.56 -7.57 14.16
CA LYS A 50 -3.88 -7.92 15.55
C LYS A 50 -5.21 -8.67 15.53
N LYS A 51 -5.18 -9.98 15.78
CA LYS A 51 -6.40 -10.73 16.05
C LYS A 51 -7.00 -10.13 17.31
N SER A 52 -8.16 -9.48 17.18
CA SER A 52 -8.96 -9.12 18.34
C SER A 52 -9.09 -10.37 19.21
N ALA A 53 -8.71 -10.28 20.49
CA ALA A 53 -8.96 -11.36 21.42
C ALA A 53 -10.44 -11.69 21.29
N ALA A 54 -10.76 -12.88 20.79
CA ALA A 54 -12.14 -13.32 20.70
C ALA A 54 -12.73 -13.13 22.08
N LYS A 55 -13.74 -12.25 22.17
CA LYS A 55 -14.44 -11.98 23.41
C LYS A 55 -15.13 -13.29 23.79
N VAL A 56 -14.50 -14.05 24.67
CA VAL A 56 -15.12 -15.17 25.39
C VAL A 56 -16.18 -14.58 26.31
#